data_AF-A0A514WWC8-F1
#
_entry.id   AF-A0A514WWC8-F1
#
_cell.length_a   1.000
_cell.length_b   1.000
_cell.length_c   1.000
_cell.angle_alpha   90.00
_cell.angle_beta   90.00
_cell.angle_gamma   90.00
#
_symmetry.space_group_name_H-M   'P 1'
#
loop_
_entity.id
_entity.type
_entity.pdbx_description
1 polymer ?
#
loop_
_entity_poly.entity_id
_entity_poly.type
_entity_poly.pdbx_seq_one_letter_code
_entity_poly.pdbx_strand_id
1 'polypeptide(L)'
;MGADIDYSVCASSEFKGKETESSLRSQVDLLYESYVNGSIKPPQNPEALANFQTLIQRLQERHVEVLIVVPPYHPTFMSRLKSEHPEIYEGHLKWISNIEKLQGPGVIVKNYFSGISQDDGSPSYWNDGVHFTCKGVIAMLESSLK
;
A
#
# COMPACT_ATOMS: atom_id res chain seq x y z
N MET A 1 13.06 -2.32 13.01
CA MET A 1 12.62 -0.91 12.89
C MET A 1 11.14 -0.90 13.23
N GLY A 2 10.73 -0.24 14.31
CA GLY A 2 9.36 -0.33 14.85
C GLY A 2 9.23 -0.03 16.35
N ALA A 3 10.36 0.06 17.07
CA ALA A 3 10.36 0.33 18.51
C ALA A 3 10.03 1.80 18.89
N ASP A 4 10.05 2.73 17.93
CA ASP A 4 9.87 4.17 18.17
C ASP A 4 8.57 4.74 17.58
N ILE A 5 7.61 3.89 17.20
CA ILE A 5 6.29 4.39 16.76
C ILE A 5 5.51 4.82 18.00
N ASP A 6 5.33 6.13 18.17
CA ASP A 6 4.41 6.67 19.15
C ASP A 6 2.97 6.55 18.62
N TYR A 7 2.32 5.45 18.98
CA TYR A 7 0.93 5.17 18.61
C TYR A 7 -0.03 6.27 19.05
N SER A 8 0.22 6.92 20.19
CA SER A 8 -0.65 7.98 20.70
C SER A 8 -0.59 9.22 19.82
N VAL A 9 0.60 9.55 19.30
CA VAL A 9 0.79 10.65 18.35
C VAL A 9 0.14 10.29 17.01
N CYS A 10 0.38 9.08 16.50
CA CYS A 10 -0.13 8.67 15.19
C CYS A 10 -1.67 8.53 15.15
N ALA A 11 -2.30 8.15 16.27
CA ALA A 11 -3.76 8.07 16.39
C ALA A 11 -4.42 9.43 16.74
N SER A 12 -3.63 10.48 17.00
CA SER A 12 -4.16 11.78 17.41
C SER A 12 -5.01 12.44 16.32
N SER A 13 -6.09 13.10 16.74
CA SER A 13 -6.87 14.00 15.87
C SER A 13 -6.03 15.21 15.42
N GLU A 14 -5.01 15.58 16.18
CA GLU A 14 -4.10 16.70 15.90
C GLU A 14 -2.81 16.29 15.18
N PHE A 15 -2.72 15.03 14.71
CA PHE A 15 -1.57 14.55 13.97
C PHE A 15 -1.24 15.47 12.79
N LYS A 16 0.03 15.89 12.69
CA LYS A 16 0.55 16.68 11.58
C LYS A 16 1.54 15.84 10.79
N GLY A 17 1.25 15.64 9.51
CA GLY A 17 2.19 15.06 8.57
C GLY A 17 3.44 15.91 8.39
N LYS A 18 4.44 15.32 7.73
CA LYS A 18 5.67 16.04 7.37
C LYS A 18 5.44 17.03 6.22
N GLU A 19 4.51 16.68 5.34
CA GLU A 19 4.20 17.46 4.16
C GLU A 19 3.17 18.57 4.45
N THR A 20 3.25 19.62 3.64
CA THR A 20 2.14 20.55 3.40
C THR A 20 1.29 20.03 2.23
N GLU A 21 0.09 20.57 2.02
CA GLU A 21 -0.71 20.19 0.84
C GLU A 21 0.03 20.45 -0.48
N SER A 22 0.73 21.58 -0.59
CA SER A 22 1.50 21.92 -1.78
C SER A 22 2.68 20.99 -2.00
N SER A 23 3.41 20.65 -0.94
CA SER A 23 4.57 19.77 -1.07
C SER A 23 4.14 18.32 -1.32
N LEU A 24 3.07 17.83 -0.67
CA LEU A 24 2.49 16.53 -0.96
C LEU A 24 2.09 16.41 -2.43
N ARG A 25 1.41 17.42 -2.99
CA ARG A 25 1.03 17.42 -4.41
C ARG A 25 2.27 17.26 -5.31
N SER A 26 3.32 18.04 -5.05
CA SER A 26 4.57 17.92 -5.80
C SER A 26 5.24 16.55 -5.65
N GLN A 27 5.21 15.94 -4.46
CA GLN A 27 5.74 14.59 -4.24
C GLN A 27 4.94 13.52 -4.97
N VAL A 28 3.60 13.62 -4.94
CA VAL A 28 2.70 12.72 -5.67
C VAL A 28 2.99 12.78 -7.17
N ASP A 29 3.10 13.99 -7.73
CA ASP A 29 3.40 14.18 -9.15
C ASP A 29 4.78 13.64 -9.52
N LEU A 30 5.83 13.99 -8.74
CA LEU A 30 7.19 13.51 -9.00
C LEU A 30 7.28 11.98 -8.99
N LEU A 31 6.63 11.35 -8.01
CA LEU A 31 6.64 9.91 -7.88
C LEU A 31 5.83 9.23 -8.98
N TYR A 32 4.69 9.82 -9.36
CA TYR A 32 3.89 9.35 -10.48
C TYR A 32 4.69 9.35 -11.78
N GLU A 33 5.32 10.47 -12.12
CA GLU A 33 6.14 10.57 -13.34
C GLU A 33 7.30 9.57 -13.30
N SER A 34 7.95 9.39 -12.15
CA SER A 34 9.03 8.41 -11.99
C SER A 34 8.55 6.97 -12.18
N TYR A 35 7.33 6.68 -11.73
CA TYR A 35 6.70 5.36 -11.81
C TYR A 35 6.33 4.99 -13.25
N VAL A 36 5.55 5.83 -13.92
CA VAL A 36 5.03 5.53 -15.28
C VAL A 36 6.14 5.54 -16.34
N ASN A 37 7.18 6.36 -16.14
CA ASN A 37 8.35 6.39 -17.02
C ASN A 37 9.36 5.27 -16.72
N GLY A 38 9.05 4.36 -15.78
CA GLY A 38 9.85 3.16 -15.51
C GLY A 38 11.18 3.41 -14.83
N SER A 39 11.36 4.58 -14.18
CA SER A 39 12.50 4.82 -13.28
C SER A 39 12.41 3.97 -12.01
N ILE A 40 11.17 3.62 -11.62
CA ILE A 40 10.86 2.63 -10.59
C ILE A 40 10.19 1.45 -11.28
N LYS A 41 10.76 0.25 -11.16
CA LYS A 41 10.20 -0.98 -11.74
C LYS A 41 9.83 -1.96 -10.62
N PRO A 42 8.54 -2.06 -10.26
CA PRO A 42 8.09 -3.09 -9.34
C PRO A 42 8.41 -4.47 -9.92
N PRO A 43 8.85 -5.43 -9.10
CA PRO A 43 9.05 -6.81 -9.55
C PRO A 43 7.69 -7.51 -9.69
N GLN A 44 6.87 -7.08 -10.65
CA GLN A 44 5.59 -7.70 -11.01
C GLN A 44 5.79 -8.72 -12.14
N ASN A 45 6.70 -9.68 -11.91
CA ASN A 45 7.03 -10.72 -12.87
C ASN A 45 6.75 -12.12 -12.27
N PRO A 46 6.66 -13.17 -13.11
CA PRO A 46 6.31 -14.52 -12.65
C PRO A 46 7.28 -15.07 -11.60
N GLU A 47 8.57 -14.75 -11.69
CA GLU A 47 9.60 -15.21 -10.74
C GLU A 47 9.38 -14.60 -9.35
N ALA A 48 9.12 -13.30 -9.27
CA ALA A 48 8.81 -12.62 -8.01
C ALA A 48 7.53 -13.17 -7.37
N LEU A 49 6.51 -13.51 -8.18
CA LEU A 49 5.28 -14.12 -7.68
C LEU A 49 5.56 -15.50 -7.09
N ALA A 50 6.31 -16.35 -7.81
CA ALA A 50 6.67 -17.69 -7.34
C ALA A 50 7.51 -17.64 -6.05
N ASN A 51 8.44 -16.69 -5.94
CA ASN A 51 9.23 -16.47 -4.74
C ASN A 51 8.37 -16.04 -3.56
N PHE A 52 7.42 -15.13 -3.78
CA PHE A 52 6.47 -14.70 -2.76
C PHE A 52 5.59 -15.85 -2.28
N GLN A 53 5.01 -16.62 -3.21
CA GLN A 53 4.20 -17.81 -2.90
C GLN A 53 4.98 -18.85 -2.08
N THR A 54 6.22 -19.13 -2.49
CA THR A 54 7.11 -20.05 -1.77
C THR A 54 7.37 -19.58 -0.34
N LEU A 55 7.57 -18.28 -0.14
CA LEU A 55 7.75 -17.70 1.20
C LEU A 55 6.50 -17.88 2.06
N ILE A 56 5.31 -17.57 1.53
CA ILE A 56 4.05 -17.75 2.27
C ILE A 56 3.83 -19.21 2.67
N GLN A 57 4.06 -20.14 1.74
CA GLN A 57 3.96 -21.57 2.03
C GLN A 57 4.90 -21.99 3.16
N ARG A 58 6.17 -21.56 3.13
CA ARG A 58 7.15 -21.86 4.19
C ARG A 58 6.76 -21.31 5.56
N LEU A 59 6.06 -20.17 5.60
CA LEU A 59 5.53 -19.60 6.84
C LEU A 59 4.38 -20.47 7.37
N GLN A 60 3.45 -20.88 6.51
CA GLN A 60 2.34 -21.77 6.88
C GLN A 60 2.82 -23.14 7.37
N GLU A 61 3.84 -23.73 6.72
CA GLU A 61 4.47 -25.00 7.13
C GLU A 61 5.08 -24.92 8.54
N ARG A 62 5.42 -23.70 9.00
CA ARG A 62 5.91 -23.43 10.36
C ARG A 62 4.81 -23.00 11.32
N HIS A 63 3.54 -23.18 10.93
CA HIS A 63 2.37 -22.75 11.67
C HIS A 63 2.35 -21.25 12.00
N VAL A 64 2.95 -20.43 11.12
CA VAL A 64 2.87 -18.97 11.22
C VAL A 64 1.64 -18.50 10.47
N GLU A 65 0.75 -17.80 11.17
CA GLU A 65 -0.36 -17.10 10.53
C GLU A 65 0.16 -15.85 9.81
N VAL A 66 -0.25 -15.68 8.55
CA VAL A 66 0.20 -14.58 7.70
C VAL A 66 -0.97 -13.65 7.41
N LEU A 67 -0.78 -12.37 7.69
CA LEU A 67 -1.63 -11.29 7.20
C LEU A 67 -0.91 -10.55 6.06
N ILE A 68 -1.45 -10.64 4.85
CA ILE A 68 -1.00 -9.91 3.68
C ILE A 68 -1.89 -8.69 3.51
N VAL A 69 -1.30 -7.50 3.53
CA VAL A 69 -2.01 -6.23 3.30
C VAL A 69 -1.55 -5.65 1.97
N VAL A 70 -2.50 -5.42 1.06
CA VAL A 70 -2.26 -4.71 -0.21
C VAL A 70 -2.63 -3.25 -0.01
N PRO A 71 -1.65 -2.32 0.08
CA PRO A 71 -1.95 -0.90 0.28
C PRO A 71 -2.50 -0.24 -1.00
N PRO A 72 -3.30 0.85 -0.87
CA PRO A 72 -3.61 1.73 -1.99
C PRO A 72 -2.43 2.63 -2.37
N TYR A 73 -2.62 3.33 -3.50
CA TYR A 73 -1.89 4.54 -3.83
C TYR A 73 -2.66 5.78 -3.37
N HIS A 74 -1.97 6.92 -3.29
CA HIS A 74 -2.61 8.21 -3.04
C HIS A 74 -3.78 8.43 -4.04
N PRO A 75 -4.94 8.98 -3.63
CA PRO A 75 -6.12 9.07 -4.49
C PRO A 75 -5.86 9.73 -5.85
N THR A 76 -5.09 10.83 -5.89
CA THR A 76 -4.68 11.48 -7.13
C THR A 76 -3.80 10.58 -8.00
N PHE A 77 -2.83 9.88 -7.39
CA PHE A 77 -1.96 8.95 -8.12
C PHE A 77 -2.81 7.84 -8.75
N MET A 78 -3.70 7.23 -7.97
CA MET A 78 -4.57 6.14 -8.44
C MET A 78 -5.50 6.60 -9.56
N SER A 79 -6.13 7.76 -9.39
CA SER A 79 -7.01 8.34 -10.41
C SER A 79 -6.28 8.54 -11.73
N ARG A 80 -5.09 9.15 -11.68
CA ARG A 80 -4.25 9.39 -12.86
C ARG A 80 -3.80 8.07 -13.49
N LEU A 81 -3.30 7.12 -12.71
CA LEU A 81 -2.83 5.83 -13.21
C LEU A 81 -3.95 5.09 -13.96
N LYS A 82 -5.17 5.09 -13.40
CA LYS A 82 -6.34 4.45 -14.03
C LYS A 82 -6.76 5.13 -15.33
N SER A 83 -6.66 6.46 -15.42
CA SER A 83 -7.12 7.21 -16.60
C SER A 83 -6.07 7.37 -17.70
N GLU A 84 -4.81 7.56 -17.32
CA GLU A 84 -3.69 7.89 -18.22
C GLU A 84 -2.91 6.64 -18.66
N HIS A 85 -2.82 5.62 -17.80
CA HIS A 85 -2.07 4.37 -18.05
C HIS A 85 -2.87 3.11 -17.66
N PRO A 86 -4.03 2.87 -18.29
CA PRO A 86 -4.93 1.77 -17.92
C PRO A 86 -4.25 0.40 -17.98
N GLU A 87 -3.27 0.19 -18.85
CA GLU A 87 -2.49 -1.04 -18.95
C GLU A 87 -1.66 -1.33 -17.70
N ILE A 88 -1.07 -0.31 -17.08
CA ILE A 88 -0.32 -0.44 -15.83
C ILE A 88 -1.30 -0.75 -14.70
N TYR A 89 -2.41 -0.01 -14.63
CA TYR A 89 -3.48 -0.24 -13.66
C TYR A 89 -4.04 -1.68 -13.73
N GLU A 90 -4.31 -2.19 -14.93
CA GLU A 90 -4.73 -3.59 -15.14
C GLU A 90 -3.64 -4.60 -14.71
N GLY A 91 -2.37 -4.27 -14.92
CA GLY A 91 -1.24 -5.05 -14.42
C GLY A 91 -1.28 -5.21 -12.90
N HIS A 92 -1.56 -4.13 -12.16
CA HIS A 92 -1.77 -4.18 -10.72
C HIS A 92 -2.93 -5.08 -10.34
N LEU A 93 -4.08 -4.94 -10.99
CA LEU A 93 -5.25 -5.77 -10.69
C LEU A 93 -4.97 -7.26 -10.89
N LYS A 94 -4.23 -7.62 -11.95
CA LYS A 94 -3.80 -9.00 -12.19
C LYS A 94 -2.87 -9.50 -11.09
N TRP A 95 -1.91 -8.68 -10.67
CA TRP A 95 -0.99 -9.01 -9.58
C TRP A 95 -1.73 -9.22 -8.26
N ILE A 96 -2.63 -8.30 -7.90
CA ILE A 96 -3.45 -8.35 -6.70
C ILE A 96 -4.35 -9.58 -6.70
N SER A 97 -4.99 -9.88 -7.82
CA SER A 97 -5.80 -11.10 -7.96
C SER A 97 -4.98 -12.37 -7.69
N ASN A 98 -3.70 -12.41 -8.06
CA ASN A 98 -2.84 -13.54 -7.74
C ASN A 98 -2.45 -13.62 -6.26
N ILE A 99 -2.31 -12.48 -5.58
CA ILE A 99 -2.10 -12.42 -4.13
C ILE A 99 -3.36 -12.86 -3.39
N GLU A 100 -4.55 -12.40 -3.80
CA GLU A 100 -5.82 -12.76 -3.19
C GLU A 100 -6.10 -14.27 -3.24
N LYS A 101 -5.63 -14.98 -4.26
CA LYS A 101 -5.70 -16.44 -4.35
C LYS A 101 -4.89 -17.18 -3.27
N LEU A 102 -4.01 -16.50 -2.55
CA LEU A 102 -3.27 -17.08 -1.42
C LEU A 102 -4.11 -17.17 -0.14
N GLN A 103 -5.28 -16.53 -0.11
CA GLN A 103 -6.24 -16.62 0.98
C GLN A 103 -6.58 -18.09 1.29
N GLY A 104 -6.47 -18.48 2.56
CA GLY A 104 -6.75 -19.84 3.00
C GLY A 104 -6.47 -20.04 4.49
N PRO A 105 -6.47 -21.29 4.98
CA PRO A 105 -6.12 -21.59 6.37
C PRO A 105 -4.72 -21.03 6.72
N GLY A 106 -4.65 -20.14 7.71
CA GLY A 106 -3.40 -19.49 8.14
C GLY A 106 -2.92 -18.34 7.24
N VAL A 107 -3.65 -17.95 6.20
CA VAL A 107 -3.33 -16.77 5.37
C VAL A 107 -4.57 -15.91 5.17
N ILE A 108 -4.47 -14.65 5.61
CA ILE A 108 -5.48 -13.62 5.43
C ILE A 108 -4.94 -12.56 4.47
N VAL A 109 -5.72 -12.19 3.47
CA VAL A 109 -5.42 -11.13 2.51
C VAL A 109 -6.42 -10.00 2.73
N LYS A 110 -5.92 -8.80 3.00
CA LYS A 110 -6.72 -7.56 3.11
C LYS A 110 -6.30 -6.62 1.99
N ASN A 111 -7.21 -6.43 1.04
CA ASN A 111 -6.97 -5.61 -0.15
C ASN A 111 -7.57 -4.21 0.03
N TYR A 112 -6.70 -3.20 0.08
CA TYR A 112 -7.07 -1.79 0.17
C TYR A 112 -6.72 -1.03 -1.09
N PHE A 113 -6.43 -1.70 -2.21
CA PHE A 113 -5.98 -1.03 -3.44
C PHE A 113 -6.93 0.08 -3.91
N SER A 114 -8.24 -0.06 -3.67
CA SER A 114 -9.25 0.96 -4.00
C SER A 114 -9.38 2.11 -2.99
N GLY A 115 -8.57 2.14 -1.93
CA GLY A 115 -8.57 3.18 -0.90
C GLY A 115 -8.91 2.67 0.50
N ILE A 116 -8.79 3.56 1.48
CA ILE A 116 -9.14 3.33 2.90
C ILE A 116 -10.27 4.30 3.28
N SER A 117 -11.26 3.86 4.06
CA SER A 117 -12.48 4.65 4.33
C SER A 117 -12.27 5.97 5.06
N GLN A 118 -11.16 6.12 5.79
CA GLN A 118 -10.80 7.33 6.55
C GLN A 118 -9.77 8.21 5.83
N ASP A 119 -9.28 7.76 4.68
CA ASP A 119 -8.25 8.46 3.92
C ASP A 119 -8.89 9.57 3.07
N ASP A 120 -8.47 10.80 3.32
CA ASP A 120 -8.90 12.00 2.61
C ASP A 120 -7.86 12.51 1.59
N GLY A 121 -6.75 11.79 1.40
CA GLY A 121 -5.64 12.21 0.55
C GLY A 121 -4.82 13.37 1.13
N SER A 122 -5.02 13.74 2.40
CA SER A 122 -4.29 14.86 3.00
C SER A 122 -2.89 14.46 3.48
N PRO A 123 -2.02 15.44 3.76
CA PRO A 123 -0.73 15.20 4.42
C PRO A 123 -0.84 14.49 5.78
N SER A 124 -2.02 14.45 6.39
CA SER A 124 -2.23 13.66 7.62
C SER A 124 -2.10 12.17 7.35
N TYR A 125 -2.42 11.70 6.15
CA TYR A 125 -2.43 10.29 5.77
C TYR A 125 -1.25 9.91 4.86
N TRP A 126 -0.74 10.85 4.05
CA TRP A 126 0.26 10.56 3.02
C TRP A 126 1.54 11.38 3.15
N ASN A 127 2.67 10.76 2.79
CA ASN A 127 3.94 11.45 2.59
C ASN A 127 4.23 11.66 1.10
N ASP A 128 3.75 10.78 0.22
CA ASP A 128 3.89 10.88 -1.24
C ASP A 128 2.80 10.04 -1.94
N GLY A 129 3.01 9.69 -3.22
CA GLY A 129 2.07 8.89 -4.01
C GLY A 129 1.86 7.43 -3.58
N VAL A 130 2.77 6.85 -2.78
CA VAL A 130 2.74 5.41 -2.40
C VAL A 130 3.03 5.15 -0.93
N HIS A 131 3.57 6.11 -0.18
CA HIS A 131 3.93 5.97 1.23
C HIS A 131 2.99 6.76 2.13
N PHE A 132 2.45 6.07 3.12
CA PHE A 132 1.65 6.64 4.20
C PHE A 132 2.48 7.34 5.27
N THR A 133 1.84 8.23 6.01
CA THR A 133 2.25 8.61 7.36
C THR A 133 1.98 7.46 8.34
N CYS A 134 2.49 7.55 9.57
CA CYS A 134 2.15 6.54 10.58
C CYS A 134 0.65 6.52 10.91
N LYS A 135 -0.05 7.66 10.84
CA LYS A 135 -1.51 7.72 10.99
C LYS A 135 -2.22 6.93 9.89
N GLY A 136 -1.81 7.12 8.63
CA GLY A 136 -2.35 6.36 7.50
C GLY A 136 -2.11 4.86 7.62
N VAL A 137 -0.89 4.46 8.01
CA VAL A 137 -0.57 3.04 8.26
C VAL A 137 -1.43 2.46 9.38
N ILE A 138 -1.57 3.16 10.51
CA ILE A 138 -2.39 2.67 11.63
C ILE A 138 -3.84 2.53 11.22
N ALA A 139 -4.42 3.52 10.53
CA ALA A 139 -5.81 3.45 10.06
C ALA A 139 -6.05 2.22 9.16
N MET A 140 -5.09 1.88 8.29
CA MET A 140 -5.14 0.68 7.46
C MET A 140 -5.01 -0.59 8.32
N LEU A 141 -4.00 -0.68 9.18
CA LEU A 141 -3.71 -1.87 9.98
C LEU A 141 -4.79 -2.17 11.02
N GLU A 142 -5.34 -1.17 11.69
CA GLU A 142 -6.45 -1.33 12.64
C GLU A 142 -7.68 -1.96 11.98
N SER A 143 -7.95 -1.61 10.72
CA SER A 143 -9.04 -2.24 9.96
C SER A 143 -8.68 -3.65 9.46
N SER A 144 -7.38 -3.97 9.37
CA SER A 144 -6.88 -5.27 8.91
C SER A 144 -6.85 -6.32 10.01
N LEU A 145 -6.63 -5.89 11.26
CA LEU A 145 -6.50 -6.73 12.46
C LEU A 145 -7.85 -7.03 13.16
N LYS A 146 -8.94 -6.50 12.62
CA LYS A 146 -10.33 -6.84 13.00
C LYS A 146 -10.89 -7.91 12.06
#